data_AF-A0A645IN09-F1
#
_entry.id   AF-A0A645IN09-F1
#
_cell.length_a   1.000
_cell.length_b   1.000
_cell.length_c   1.000
_cell.angle_alpha   90.00
_cell.angle_beta   90.00
_cell.angle_gamma   90.00
#
_symmetry.space_group_name_H-M   'P 1'
#
loop_
_entity.id
_entity.type
_entity.pdbx_description
1 polymer ?
#
loop_
_entity_poly.entity_id
_entity_poly.type
_entity_poly.pdbx_seq_one_letter_code
_entity_poly.pdbx_strand_id
1 'polypeptide(L)'
;MMLKQYRPKCIVEYRRFAFVYPANDIRITFDSEIKGTISEANIFDPNLVSTPLLLKERCIMEVKYNNFMLSYIKDAITHSKATQTAASKFCMVRSLVL
;
A
#
# COMPACT_ATOMS: atom_id res chain seq x y z
N MET A 1 9.69 28.56 20.12
CA MET A 1 8.85 27.34 20.13
C MET A 1 8.52 27.00 18.67
N MET A 2 9.09 25.93 18.10
CA MET A 2 8.79 25.55 16.71
C MET A 2 7.45 24.81 16.65
N LEU A 3 6.45 25.44 16.04
CA LEU A 3 5.17 24.80 15.72
C LEU A 3 5.35 23.91 14.47
N LYS A 4 4.82 22.67 14.50
CA LYS A 4 4.76 21.68 13.39
C LYS A 4 6.04 20.89 13.09
N GLN A 5 6.62 20.22 14.09
CA GLN A 5 7.62 19.18 13.82
C GLN A 5 6.93 17.85 13.47
N TYR A 6 7.31 17.25 12.34
CA TYR A 6 6.92 15.88 12.03
C TYR A 6 7.67 14.93 12.97
N ARG A 7 6.95 13.94 13.48
CA ARG A 7 7.51 12.82 14.24
C ARG A 7 7.00 11.50 13.67
N PRO A 8 7.76 10.39 13.80
CA PRO A 8 7.26 9.06 13.50
C PRO A 8 5.93 8.83 14.21
N LYS A 9 4.97 8.21 13.51
CA LYS A 9 3.62 8.04 14.07
C LYS A 9 3.01 6.67 13.85
N CYS A 10 3.46 5.97 12.82
CA CYS A 10 3.10 4.59 12.59
C CYS A 10 4.11 3.98 11.61
N ILE A 11 4.18 2.65 11.62
CA ILE A 11 4.98 1.88 10.68
C ILE A 11 4.02 1.01 9.88
N VAL A 12 4.21 0.96 8.57
CA VAL A 12 3.47 0.11 7.65
C VAL A 12 4.47 -0.84 6.99
N GLU A 13 4.21 -2.14 7.11
CA GLU A 13 5.01 -3.18 6.47
C GLU A 13 4.11 -3.96 5.50
N TYR A 14 4.65 -4.34 4.35
CA TYR A 14 3.93 -5.08 3.31
C TYR A 14 4.93 -5.76 2.38
N ARG A 15 4.46 -6.78 1.68
CA ARG A 15 5.20 -7.40 0.58
C ARG A 15 4.71 -6.83 -0.74
N ARG A 16 5.66 -6.33 -1.54
CA ARG A 16 5.35 -5.74 -2.85
C ARG A 16 5.83 -6.64 -3.97
N PHE A 17 4.91 -6.95 -4.88
CA PHE A 17 5.22 -7.48 -6.20
C PHE A 17 4.93 -6.41 -7.25
N ALA A 18 5.83 -6.20 -8.21
CA ALA A 18 5.73 -5.08 -9.16
C ALA A 18 5.98 -5.54 -10.60
N PHE A 19 5.07 -5.18 -11.48
CA PHE A 19 5.26 -5.21 -12.92
C PHE A 19 5.57 -3.80 -13.42
N VAL A 20 6.54 -3.71 -14.33
CA VAL A 20 6.92 -2.47 -15.00
C VAL A 20 6.84 -2.71 -16.51
N TYR A 21 6.09 -1.85 -17.19
CA TYR A 21 5.99 -1.87 -18.64
C TYR A 21 6.51 -0.53 -19.19
N PRO A 22 7.63 -0.53 -19.93
CA PRO A 22 8.31 0.72 -20.33
C PRO A 22 7.44 1.63 -21.19
N ALA A 23 6.58 1.08 -22.05
CA ALA A 23 5.73 1.90 -22.88
C ALA A 23 4.72 2.64 -22.00
N ASN A 24 4.79 3.97 -22.07
CA ASN A 24 3.93 4.88 -21.32
C ASN A 24 4.11 4.85 -19.78
N ASP A 25 5.27 4.38 -19.32
CA ASP A 25 5.66 4.30 -17.89
C ASP A 25 4.59 3.64 -17.01
N ILE A 26 4.06 2.50 -17.48
CA ILE A 26 2.99 1.79 -16.77
C ILE A 26 3.61 0.92 -15.68
N ARG A 27 3.09 1.03 -14.46
CA ARG A 27 3.51 0.24 -13.31
C ARG A 27 2.30 -0.32 -12.60
N ILE A 28 2.32 -1.62 -12.34
CA ILE A 28 1.27 -2.31 -11.59
C ILE A 28 1.93 -2.93 -10.38
N THR A 29 1.49 -2.55 -9.18
CA THR A 29 2.01 -3.13 -7.94
C THR A 29 0.91 -3.82 -7.16
N PHE A 30 1.25 -4.95 -6.56
CA PHE A 30 0.43 -5.70 -5.63
C PHE A 30 1.09 -5.66 -4.26
N ASP A 31 0.43 -5.00 -3.31
CA ASP A 31 0.86 -4.95 -1.92
C ASP A 31 0.03 -5.94 -1.10
N SER A 32 0.67 -7.03 -0.67
CA SER A 32 0.07 -8.10 0.15
C SER A 32 0.68 -8.11 1.56
N GLU A 33 0.09 -8.92 2.44
CA GLU A 33 0.55 -9.09 3.83
C GLU A 33 0.70 -7.73 4.57
N ILE A 34 -0.22 -6.81 4.30
CA ILE A 34 -0.15 -5.44 4.84
C ILE A 34 -0.41 -5.51 6.35
N LYS A 35 0.58 -5.07 7.12
CA LYS A 35 0.53 -4.98 8.57
C LYS A 35 1.05 -3.62 9.03
N GLY A 36 0.64 -3.19 10.22
CA GLY A 36 1.12 -1.94 10.75
C GLY A 36 1.03 -1.81 12.25
N THR A 37 1.71 -0.80 12.77
CA THR A 37 1.75 -0.50 14.20
C THR A 37 1.66 1.00 14.43
N ILE A 38 1.00 1.40 15.51
CA ILE A 38 0.85 2.81 15.94
C ILE A 38 2.06 3.24 16.80
N SER A 39 3.03 2.35 17.00
CA SER A 39 4.20 2.60 17.83
C SER A 39 5.15 3.63 17.21
N GLU A 40 5.81 4.40 18.09
CA GLU A 40 6.98 5.24 17.77
C GLU A 40 8.29 4.41 17.85
N ALA A 41 8.17 3.08 17.88
CA ALA A 41 9.28 2.13 17.98
C ALA A 41 10.28 2.24 16.81
N ASN A 42 11.46 1.66 17.04
CA ASN A 42 12.50 1.53 16.03
C ASN A 42 11.97 0.72 14.83
N ILE A 43 12.04 1.30 13.63
CA ILE A 43 11.58 0.67 12.38
C ILE A 43 12.36 -0.61 12.02
N PHE A 44 13.54 -0.80 12.62
CA PHE A 44 14.40 -1.97 12.41
C PHE A 44 14.32 -2.98 13.56
N ASP A 45 13.39 -2.82 14.51
CA ASP A 45 13.20 -3.81 15.57
C ASP A 45 12.64 -5.12 14.98
N PRO A 46 13.37 -6.25 15.06
CA PRO A 46 12.88 -7.53 14.56
C PRO A 46 11.67 -8.06 15.35
N ASN A 47 11.43 -7.54 16.57
CA ASN A 47 10.31 -7.93 17.44
C ASN A 47 9.13 -6.94 17.37
N LEU A 48 9.07 -6.12 16.31
CA LEU A 48 8.01 -5.12 16.16
C LEU A 48 6.62 -5.79 16.13
N VAL A 49 5.80 -5.49 17.13
CA VAL A 49 4.41 -5.95 17.18
C VAL A 49 3.58 -5.16 16.17
N SER A 50 3.07 -5.86 15.15
CA SER A 50 2.27 -5.30 14.06
C SER A 50 0.96 -6.04 13.88
N THR A 51 -0.11 -5.31 13.57
CA THR A 51 -1.45 -5.86 13.34
C THR A 51 -1.72 -5.98 11.84
N PRO A 52 -2.24 -7.12 11.35
CA PRO A 52 -2.66 -7.26 9.96
C PRO A 52 -3.82 -6.32 9.65
N LEU A 53 -3.75 -5.60 8.53
CA LEU A 53 -4.75 -4.61 8.11
C LEU A 53 -5.74 -5.15 7.06
N LEU A 54 -5.40 -6.27 6.42
CA LEU A 54 -6.20 -6.93 5.40
C LEU A 54 -6.25 -8.44 5.68
N LEU A 55 -7.30 -9.10 5.17
CA LEU A 55 -7.32 -10.57 5.09
C LEU A 55 -6.16 -11.06 4.23
N LYS A 56 -5.66 -12.27 4.53
CA LYS A 56 -4.45 -12.84 3.90
C LYS A 56 -4.59 -13.00 2.39
N GLU A 57 -5.79 -13.22 1.90
CA GLU A 57 -6.14 -13.42 0.48
C GLU A 57 -6.40 -12.10 -0.25
N ARG A 58 -6.31 -10.95 0.43
CA ARG A 58 -6.51 -9.62 -0.15
C ARG A 58 -5.18 -8.89 -0.31
N CYS A 59 -5.10 -8.10 -1.37
CA CYS A 59 -4.00 -7.19 -1.63
C CYS A 59 -4.52 -5.85 -2.15
N ILE A 60 -3.68 -4.83 -2.10
CA ILE A 60 -3.93 -3.56 -2.78
C ILE A 60 -3.23 -3.62 -4.13
N MET A 61 -4.01 -3.56 -5.21
CA MET A 61 -3.50 -3.36 -6.56
C MET A 61 -3.48 -1.86 -6.86
N GLU A 62 -2.30 -1.32 -7.17
CA GLU A 62 -2.12 0.06 -7.62
C GLU A 62 -1.64 0.03 -9.08
N VAL A 63 -2.33 0.79 -9.93
CA VAL A 63 -2.00 0.91 -11.35
C VAL A 63 -1.66 2.36 -11.65
N LYS A 64 -0.41 2.59 -12.04
CA LYS A 64 0.14 3.90 -12.42
C LYS A 64 0.43 3.90 -13.91
N TYR A 65 0.06 4.98 -14.59
CA TYR A 65 0.31 5.18 -16.01
C TYR A 65 0.29 6.68 -16.33
N ASN A 66 1.01 7.08 -17.37
CA ASN A 66 0.96 8.45 -17.88
C ASN A 66 -0.15 8.58 -18.93
N ASN A 67 -0.91 9.68 -18.93
CA ASN A 67 -1.93 10.04 -19.93
C ASN A 67 -3.07 9.01 -20.16
N PHE A 68 -2.76 7.81 -20.66
CA PHE A 68 -3.69 6.74 -20.99
C PHE A 68 -3.15 5.36 -20.62
N MET A 69 -4.04 4.37 -20.49
CA MET A 69 -3.66 2.97 -20.30
C MET A 69 -3.79 2.22 -21.62
N LEU A 70 -2.84 1.33 -21.92
CA LEU A 70 -2.92 0.47 -23.09
C LEU A 70 -4.09 -0.51 -22.95
N SER A 71 -4.87 -0.69 -24.03
CA SER A 71 -6.15 -1.43 -24.00
C SER A 71 -5.99 -2.83 -23.44
N TYR A 72 -4.99 -3.59 -23.88
CA TYR A 72 -4.76 -4.96 -23.39
C TYR A 72 -4.43 -5.03 -21.90
N ILE A 73 -3.77 -4.01 -21.33
CA ILE A 73 -3.50 -3.92 -19.89
C ILE A 73 -4.81 -3.60 -19.14
N LYS A 74 -5.58 -2.66 -19.68
CA LYS A 74 -6.90 -2.30 -19.15
C LYS A 74 -7.83 -3.50 -19.13
N ASP A 75 -7.87 -4.27 -20.20
CA ASP A 75 -8.69 -5.46 -20.33
C ASP A 75 -8.26 -6.49 -19.29
N ALA A 76 -6.96 -6.78 -19.17
CA ALA A 76 -6.44 -7.70 -18.16
C ALA A 76 -6.82 -7.30 -16.72
N ILE A 77 -6.72 -6.01 -16.38
CA ILE A 77 -7.11 -5.48 -15.07
C ILE A 77 -8.63 -5.56 -14.84
N THR A 78 -9.43 -5.29 -15.87
CA THR A 78 -10.90 -5.28 -15.76
C THR A 78 -11.46 -6.67 -15.44
N HIS A 79 -10.76 -7.74 -15.84
CA HIS A 79 -11.13 -9.11 -15.45
C HIS A 79 -10.79 -9.44 -13.99
N SER A 80 -10.03 -8.60 -13.30
CA SER A 80 -9.80 -8.77 -11.87
C SER A 80 -11.07 -8.44 -11.08
N LYS A 81 -11.37 -9.21 -10.03
CA LYS A 81 -12.47 -8.91 -9.09
C LYS A 81 -12.11 -7.77 -8.13
N ALA A 82 -11.37 -6.77 -8.59
CA ALA A 82 -10.88 -5.67 -7.79
C ALA A 82 -11.97 -4.61 -7.59
N THR A 83 -12.05 -4.04 -6.39
CA THR A 83 -12.87 -2.86 -6.11
C THR A 83 -12.00 -1.62 -6.22
N GLN A 84 -12.38 -0.67 -7.09
CA GLN A 84 -11.70 0.60 -7.18
C GLN A 84 -12.08 1.49 -5.99
N THR A 85 -11.11 1.85 -5.15
CA THR A 85 -11.33 2.66 -3.95
C THR A 85 -10.07 3.43 -3.56
N ALA A 86 -10.24 4.48 -2.76
CA ALA A 86 -9.13 5.15 -2.10
C ALA A 86 -8.61 4.28 -0.94
N ALA A 87 -7.38 3.76 -1.06
CA ALA A 87 -6.78 2.88 -0.07
C ALA A 87 -5.45 3.46 0.46
N SER A 88 -5.54 4.25 1.54
CA SER A 88 -4.36 4.81 2.22
C SER A 88 -3.90 3.89 3.34
N LYS A 89 -2.74 3.24 3.17
CA LYS A 89 -2.14 2.37 4.19
C LYS A 89 -1.87 3.12 5.50
N PHE A 90 -1.46 4.39 5.41
CA PHE A 90 -1.28 5.26 6.57
C PHE A 90 -2.59 5.45 7.33
N CYS A 91 -3.68 5.82 6.62
CA CYS A 91 -4.98 6.00 7.25
C CYS A 91 -5.47 4.69 7.88
N MET A 92 -5.28 3.55 7.19
CA MET A 92 -5.66 2.24 7.72
C MET A 92 -4.98 1.93 9.06
N VAL A 93 -3.66 2.17 9.18
CA VAL A 93 -2.96 1.98 10.46
C VAL A 93 -3.42 2.99 11.51
N ARG A 94 -3.65 4.25 11.11
CA ARG A 94 -4.09 5.30 12.03
C ARG A 94 -5.54 5.17 12.51
N SER A 95 -6.35 4.37 11.81
CA SER A 95 -7.71 4.01 12.21
C SER A 95 -7.78 2.80 13.14
N LEU A 96 -6.66 2.11 13.39
CA LEU A 96 -6.61 1.09 14.43
C LEU A 96 -6.87 1.76 15.79
N VAL A 97 -7.85 1.25 16.52
CA VAL A 97 -8.07 1.57 17.93
C VAL A 97 -7.40 0.46 18.74
N LEU A 98 -6.48 0.84 19.63
CA LEU A 98 -5.88 -0.08 20.60
C LEU A 98 -6.78 -0.17 21.84
#